data_AF-A0A1G3BYZ4-F1
#
_entry.id   AF-A0A1G3BYZ4-F1
#
_cell.length_a   1.000
_cell.length_b   1.000
_cell.length_c   1.000
_cell.angle_alpha   90.00
_cell.angle_beta   90.00
_cell.angle_gamma   90.00
#
_symmetry.space_group_name_H-M   'P 1'
#
loop_
_entity.id
_entity.type
_entity.pdbx_description
1 polymer ?
#
loop_
_entity_poly.entity_id
_entity_poly.type
_entity_poly.pdbx_seq_one_letter_code
_entity_poly.pdbx_strand_id
1 'polypeptide(L)'
;MTKRRYILIGISAACVLAIIVSLVISQPRKYTKSQKEGPASKESPQLPAEAHGISNKDSITQTVQDLSVPHYDEKGKEVLVMRGKSTFLLSNNVYKIVEPEIEVMDSASTENGTQSVLITSDSGEMNNTSNEGYLSDNVVVHLDPETQLNTDYLRYLPEKKYVYTDDPVTINGKGVKIVGQGCEIDLINKKMWIKKDAEMEMDGIKNDLFFLSKDIASHNDAQTSQEDTSHSEENTSKETPLEKTFIRSSGQLIFDRNTDANIMTFNDNVEVRKGGSTVFSDKLVVYLDPKTRQTKQAIASGNVLASQGTKIAKGSFLTWDVNTQSAILEDAHKAEFVKADLNIDALKMIFYKDA
;
A
#
# COMPACT_ATOMS: atom_id res chain seq x y z
N MET A 1 48.00 3.24 37.95
CA MET A 1 46.54 3.43 37.82
C MET A 1 46.29 4.84 37.30
N THR A 2 45.58 4.98 36.19
CA THR A 2 45.73 6.10 35.24
C THR A 2 44.78 7.26 35.53
N LYS A 3 45.29 8.49 35.35
CA LYS A 3 44.61 9.80 35.56
C LYS A 3 43.20 9.91 34.93
N ARG A 4 42.87 9.07 33.95
CA ARG A 4 41.54 9.01 33.31
C ARG A 4 40.41 8.54 34.24
N ARG A 5 40.69 7.75 35.28
CA ARG A 5 39.64 7.33 36.24
C ARG A 5 39.21 8.44 37.20
N TYR A 6 40.10 9.39 37.53
CA TYR A 6 39.76 10.53 38.38
C TYR A 6 38.87 11.56 37.67
N ILE A 7 39.01 11.70 36.35
CA ILE A 7 38.19 12.62 35.54
C ILE A 7 36.75 12.10 35.45
N LEU A 8 36.57 10.79 35.22
CA LEU A 8 35.23 10.19 35.15
C LEU A 8 34.49 10.22 36.49
N ILE A 9 35.18 9.97 37.60
CA ILE A 9 34.59 10.06 38.95
C ILE A 9 34.24 11.52 39.30
N GLY A 10 35.09 12.48 38.90
CA GLY A 10 34.86 13.92 39.11
C GLY A 10 33.62 14.45 38.40
N ILE A 11 33.35 14.01 37.17
CA ILE A 11 32.17 14.43 36.40
C ILE A 11 30.88 13.89 37.04
N SER A 12 30.85 12.62 37.47
CA SER A 12 29.70 12.06 38.18
C SER A 12 29.42 12.76 39.52
N ALA A 13 30.47 13.15 40.26
CA ALA A 13 30.30 13.89 41.51
C ALA A 13 29.76 15.31 41.30
N ALA A 14 30.19 15.98 40.22
CA ALA A 14 29.69 17.31 39.86
C ALA A 14 28.20 17.28 39.43
N CYS A 15 27.77 16.24 38.70
CA CYS A 15 26.37 16.06 38.32
C CYS A 15 25.46 15.81 39.53
N VAL A 16 25.91 15.02 40.51
CA VAL A 16 25.12 14.77 41.74
C VAL A 16 25.01 16.03 42.61
N LEU A 17 26.08 16.83 42.70
CA LEU A 17 26.03 18.11 43.43
C LEU A 17 25.11 19.14 42.77
N ALA A 18 25.03 19.20 41.43
CA ALA A 18 24.11 20.09 40.72
C ALA A 18 22.62 19.73 40.96
N ILE A 19 22.31 18.43 41.08
CA ILE A 19 20.94 17.97 41.39
C ILE A 19 20.56 18.33 42.83
N ILE A 20 21.48 18.19 43.79
CA ILE A 20 21.23 18.55 45.19
C ILE A 20 21.02 20.07 45.35
N VAL A 21 21.81 20.91 44.67
CA VAL A 21 21.63 22.38 44.70
C VAL A 21 20.28 22.77 44.08
N SER A 22 19.84 22.08 43.03
CA SER A 22 18.54 22.32 42.40
C SER A 22 17.36 21.95 43.31
N LEU A 23 17.50 20.92 44.14
CA LEU A 23 16.49 20.50 45.12
C LEU A 23 16.44 21.41 46.36
N VAL A 24 17.57 22.01 46.77
CA VAL A 24 17.63 22.89 47.95
C VAL A 24 17.11 24.31 47.65
N ILE A 25 17.19 24.78 46.40
CA ILE A 25 16.64 26.09 45.99
C ILE A 25 15.12 26.01 45.71
N SER A 26 14.59 24.82 45.43
CA SER A 26 13.17 24.59 45.16
C SER A 26 12.37 24.26 46.44
N GLN A 27 12.52 25.08 47.49
CA GLN A 27 11.55 25.07 48.59
C GLN A 27 10.35 25.96 48.24
N PRO A 28 9.11 25.47 48.39
CA PRO A 28 7.92 26.24 48.09
C PRO A 28 7.77 27.43 49.05
N ARG A 29 7.77 28.65 48.51
CA ARG A 29 7.36 29.85 49.24
C ARG A 29 5.95 29.63 49.79
N LYS A 30 5.82 29.60 51.11
CA LYS A 30 4.53 29.64 51.81
C LYS A 30 3.81 30.92 51.40
N TYR A 31 2.76 30.78 50.58
CA TYR A 31 1.87 31.87 50.20
C TYR A 31 0.93 32.16 51.38
N THR A 32 1.08 33.36 51.95
CA THR A 32 0.20 33.89 52.98
C THR A 32 -1.17 34.18 52.38
N LYS A 33 -2.22 33.54 52.91
CA LYS A 33 -3.63 33.84 52.64
C LYS A 33 -3.92 35.30 53.06
N SER A 34 -4.33 36.14 52.12
CA SER A 34 -5.13 37.32 52.41
C SER A 34 -6.34 37.32 51.48
N GLN A 35 -7.53 37.40 52.08
CA GLN A 35 -8.82 37.46 51.42
C GLN A 35 -8.92 38.69 50.52
N LYS A 36 -9.47 38.50 49.32
CA LYS A 36 -10.31 39.52 48.70
C LYS A 36 -11.43 38.86 47.91
N GLU A 37 -12.63 39.36 48.19
CA GLU A 37 -13.93 38.94 47.68
C GLU A 37 -13.97 38.94 46.14
N GLY A 38 -14.79 38.05 45.58
CA GLY A 38 -14.96 37.91 44.14
C GLY A 38 -15.70 39.08 43.49
N PRO A 39 -15.71 39.08 42.16
CA PRO A 39 -16.98 39.22 41.47
C PRO A 39 -17.19 38.15 40.40
N ALA A 40 -18.44 37.68 40.37
CA ALA A 40 -19.26 37.32 39.22
C ALA A 40 -18.59 36.63 38.00
N SER A 41 -19.01 35.37 37.81
CA SER A 41 -19.30 34.70 36.53
C SER A 41 -18.40 35.08 35.35
N LYS A 42 -17.27 34.37 35.21
CA LYS A 42 -16.64 34.17 33.91
C LYS A 42 -17.22 32.93 33.26
N GLU A 43 -17.61 33.09 32.01
CA GLU A 43 -18.00 32.06 31.06
C GLU A 43 -17.17 30.78 31.26
N SER A 44 -17.87 29.65 31.27
CA SER A 44 -17.25 28.34 31.09
C SER A 44 -16.31 28.42 29.87
N PRO A 45 -15.07 27.90 29.95
CA PRO A 45 -14.24 27.77 28.76
C PRO A 45 -15.05 26.96 27.75
N GLN A 46 -15.50 27.61 26.68
CA GLN A 46 -16.17 26.92 25.60
C GLN A 46 -15.14 25.98 25.00
N LEU A 47 -15.41 24.67 25.14
CA LEU A 47 -14.67 23.64 24.43
C LEU A 47 -14.63 24.02 22.95
N PRO A 48 -13.45 23.96 22.28
CA PRO A 48 -13.36 24.19 20.85
C PRO A 48 -14.43 23.36 20.12
N ALA A 49 -15.02 23.90 19.04
CA ALA A 49 -16.04 23.18 18.27
C ALA A 49 -15.56 21.79 17.81
N GLU A 50 -14.26 21.62 17.63
CA GLU A 50 -13.58 20.37 17.26
C GLU A 50 -13.54 19.31 18.39
N ALA A 51 -13.84 19.71 19.63
CA ALA A 51 -14.00 18.79 20.77
C ALA A 51 -15.45 18.26 20.90
N HIS A 52 -16.38 18.69 20.03
CA HIS A 52 -17.78 18.21 20.00
C HIS A 52 -17.83 16.78 19.42
N GLY A 53 -17.51 15.81 20.27
CA GLY A 53 -17.35 14.40 19.92
C GLY A 53 -16.54 13.61 20.95
N ILE A 54 -15.99 14.30 21.96
CA ILE A 54 -15.36 13.69 23.14
C ILE A 54 -16.46 13.47 24.18
N SER A 55 -16.61 12.23 24.67
CA SER A 55 -17.62 11.87 25.67
C SER A 55 -17.42 12.65 26.96
N ASN A 56 -18.51 13.07 27.62
CA ASN A 56 -18.48 13.76 28.93
C ASN A 56 -17.79 12.97 30.06
N LYS A 57 -17.43 11.69 29.84
CA LYS A 57 -16.65 10.88 30.79
C LYS A 57 -15.14 11.08 30.69
N ASP A 58 -14.64 11.61 29.57
CA ASP A 58 -13.20 11.77 29.35
C ASP A 58 -12.79 13.19 29.74
N SER A 59 -11.94 13.30 30.76
CA SER A 59 -11.37 14.60 31.12
C SER A 59 -10.26 14.96 30.16
N ILE A 60 -10.45 16.04 29.40
CA ILE A 60 -9.38 16.61 28.59
C ILE A 60 -8.36 17.23 29.54
N THR A 61 -7.13 16.73 29.52
CA THR A 61 -6.05 17.21 30.38
C THR A 61 -5.06 18.11 29.65
N GLN A 62 -4.99 17.99 28.32
CA GLN A 62 -4.16 18.84 27.47
C GLN A 62 -4.81 19.01 26.09
N THR A 63 -4.58 20.18 25.49
CA THR A 63 -4.93 20.47 24.09
C THR A 63 -3.72 21.06 23.39
N VAL A 64 -3.45 20.60 22.17
CA VAL A 64 -2.39 21.09 21.29
C VAL A 64 -3.01 21.36 19.94
N GLN A 65 -2.79 22.55 19.39
CA GLN A 65 -3.14 22.88 18.01
C GLN A 65 -1.91 22.70 17.12
N ASP A 66 -2.12 22.33 15.87
CA ASP A 66 -1.09 22.14 14.85
C ASP A 66 0.08 21.26 15.34
N LEU A 67 -0.26 20.04 15.78
CA LEU A 67 0.73 19.06 16.21
C LEU A 67 1.66 18.73 15.05
N SER A 68 2.97 18.73 15.32
CA SER A 68 3.99 18.20 14.42
C SER A 68 5.10 17.53 15.24
N VAL A 69 5.22 16.22 15.09
CA VAL A 69 6.17 15.38 15.83
C VAL A 69 7.07 14.64 14.84
N PRO A 70 8.28 15.14 14.59
CA PRO A 70 9.27 14.42 13.79
C PRO A 70 9.88 13.27 14.59
N HIS A 71 10.27 12.22 13.89
CA HIS A 71 10.98 11.07 14.41
C HIS A 71 12.26 10.84 13.61
N TYR A 72 13.35 10.57 14.33
CA TYR A 72 14.69 10.47 13.78
C TYR A 72 15.23 9.04 13.92
N ASP A 73 16.04 8.60 12.96
CA ASP A 73 16.80 7.37 13.07
C ASP A 73 18.02 7.52 14.02
N GLU A 74 18.76 6.43 14.23
CA GLU A 74 19.96 6.40 15.07
C GLU A 74 21.07 7.35 14.61
N LYS A 75 21.04 7.79 13.35
CA LYS A 75 21.99 8.75 12.75
C LYS A 75 21.50 10.19 12.85
N GLY A 76 20.34 10.42 13.46
CA GLY A 76 19.71 11.73 13.58
C GLY A 76 19.04 12.21 12.29
N LYS A 77 18.81 11.33 11.31
CA LYS A 77 18.08 11.66 10.08
C LYS A 77 16.58 11.54 10.34
N GLU A 78 15.81 12.53 9.91
CA GLU A 78 14.34 12.46 9.96
C GLU A 78 13.83 11.36 9.04
N VAL A 79 13.02 10.46 9.59
CA VAL A 79 12.49 9.29 8.85
C VAL A 79 10.97 9.22 8.87
N LEU A 80 10.34 9.98 9.78
CA LEU A 80 8.89 10.00 9.91
C LEU A 80 8.45 11.32 10.53
N VAL A 81 7.30 11.85 10.12
CA VAL A 81 6.64 12.98 10.77
C VAL A 81 5.17 12.67 10.98
N MET A 82 4.69 12.84 12.22
CA MET A 82 3.28 12.80 12.55
C MET A 82 2.75 14.22 12.71
N ARG A 83 1.64 14.54 12.05
CA ARG A 83 0.97 15.82 12.13
C ARG A 83 -0.49 15.64 12.51
N GLY A 84 -1.12 16.70 12.99
CA GLY A 84 -2.54 16.73 13.26
C GLY A 84 -3.01 18.14 13.58
N LYS A 85 -4.20 18.50 13.10
CA LYS A 85 -4.76 19.85 13.24
C LYS A 85 -5.04 20.22 14.69
N SER A 86 -5.65 19.29 15.42
CA SER A 86 -5.96 19.45 16.85
C SER A 86 -5.78 18.13 17.58
N THR A 87 -5.09 18.18 18.72
CA THR A 87 -4.80 17.00 19.54
C THR A 87 -5.25 17.22 20.97
N PHE A 88 -5.98 16.25 21.53
CA PHE A 88 -6.51 16.26 22.88
C PHE A 88 -5.93 15.07 23.67
N LEU A 89 -5.30 15.33 24.80
CA LEU A 89 -4.94 14.27 25.74
C LEU A 89 -6.13 14.00 26.65
N LEU A 90 -6.67 12.79 26.56
CA LEU A 90 -7.81 12.31 27.32
C LEU A 90 -7.33 11.47 28.48
N SER A 91 -7.76 11.82 29.69
CA SER A 91 -7.51 11.06 30.92
C SER A 91 -6.04 10.69 31.14
N ASN A 92 -5.11 11.53 30.64
CA ASN A 92 -3.66 11.31 30.64
C ASN A 92 -3.18 10.01 29.97
N ASN A 93 -3.97 9.41 29.07
CA ASN A 93 -3.64 8.11 28.47
C ASN A 93 -3.77 8.07 26.94
N VAL A 94 -4.79 8.71 26.38
CA VAL A 94 -5.09 8.62 24.94
C VAL A 94 -4.97 9.99 24.31
N TYR A 95 -4.16 10.12 23.26
CA TYR A 95 -4.19 11.29 22.40
C TYR A 95 -5.25 11.07 21.32
N LYS A 96 -6.29 11.90 21.29
CA LYS A 96 -7.20 12.00 20.16
C LYS A 96 -6.70 13.08 19.22
N ILE A 97 -6.50 12.75 17.96
CA ILE A 97 -5.90 13.59 16.93
C ILE A 97 -6.95 13.81 15.83
N VAL A 98 -7.23 15.07 15.52
CA VAL A 98 -8.14 15.48 14.43
C VAL A 98 -7.30 15.69 13.17
N GLU A 99 -7.76 15.14 12.05
CA GLU A 99 -7.09 15.19 10.76
C GLU A 99 -5.60 14.76 10.86
N PRO A 100 -5.30 13.54 11.38
CA PRO A 100 -3.93 13.06 11.49
C PRO A 100 -3.28 12.83 10.12
N GLU A 101 -2.00 13.16 10.03
CA GLU A 101 -1.14 12.81 8.90
C GLU A 101 0.11 12.08 9.41
N ILE A 102 0.48 10.98 8.78
CA ILE A 102 1.73 10.25 9.07
C ILE A 102 2.51 10.11 7.78
N GLU A 103 3.65 10.79 7.71
CA GLU A 103 4.53 10.77 6.56
C GLU A 103 5.79 9.97 6.88
N VAL A 104 6.04 8.89 6.15
CA VAL A 104 7.25 8.07 6.25
C VAL A 104 8.17 8.41 5.08
N MET A 105 9.37 8.89 5.38
CA MET A 105 10.33 9.32 4.37
C MET A 105 11.20 8.15 3.90
N ASP A 106 11.28 7.96 2.57
CA ASP A 106 12.22 7.00 2.02
C ASP A 106 13.67 7.49 2.19
N SER A 107 14.43 6.72 2.95
CA SER A 107 15.82 7.05 3.24
C SER A 107 16.79 6.76 2.10
N ALA A 108 16.37 6.00 1.08
CA ALA A 108 17.23 5.50 0.01
C ALA A 108 17.20 6.32 -1.29
N SER A 109 16.30 7.29 -1.46
CA SER A 109 16.21 8.07 -2.69
C SER A 109 17.15 9.30 -2.64
N THR A 110 18.27 9.24 -3.36
CA THR A 110 19.16 10.40 -3.57
C THR A 110 18.94 11.12 -4.89
N GLU A 111 18.18 10.57 -5.84
CA GLU A 111 17.94 11.20 -7.14
C GLU A 111 16.49 10.96 -7.59
N ASN A 112 15.75 12.05 -7.79
CA ASN A 112 14.33 12.14 -8.19
C ASN A 112 13.29 11.81 -7.11
N GLY A 113 12.95 12.82 -6.30
CA GLY A 113 11.73 12.87 -5.49
C GLY A 113 11.65 11.82 -4.40
N THR A 114 11.75 12.22 -3.14
CA THR A 114 11.57 11.31 -2.00
C THR A 114 10.23 10.60 -2.14
N GLN A 115 10.25 9.28 -2.38
CA GLN A 115 9.04 8.47 -2.36
C GLN A 115 8.60 8.33 -0.89
N SER A 116 7.83 9.27 -0.38
CA SER A 116 7.23 9.12 0.94
C SER A 116 5.95 8.30 0.87
N VAL A 117 5.67 7.54 1.93
CA VAL A 117 4.34 6.99 2.18
C VAL A 117 3.61 7.99 3.08
N LEU A 118 2.45 8.45 2.65
CA LEU A 118 1.61 9.36 3.44
C LEU A 118 0.32 8.65 3.84
N ILE A 119 0.00 8.66 5.12
CA ILE A 119 -1.24 8.12 5.67
C ILE A 119 -2.05 9.28 6.22
N THR A 120 -3.32 9.36 5.87
CA THR A 120 -4.27 10.39 6.33
C THR A 120 -5.57 9.75 6.80
N SER A 121 -6.28 10.42 7.70
CA SER A 121 -7.67 10.11 8.07
C SER A 121 -8.34 11.34 8.69
N ASP A 122 -9.63 11.25 9.01
CA ASP A 122 -10.33 12.35 9.70
C ASP A 122 -10.10 12.31 11.21
N SER A 123 -9.91 11.11 11.77
CA SER A 123 -9.70 10.90 13.21
C SER A 123 -8.58 9.91 13.49
N GLY A 124 -7.82 10.18 14.54
CA GLY A 124 -6.78 9.31 15.06
C GLY A 124 -6.80 9.21 16.57
N GLU A 125 -6.37 8.06 17.09
CA GLU A 125 -6.12 7.85 18.50
C GLU A 125 -4.74 7.21 18.70
N MET A 126 -4.00 7.68 19.70
CA MET A 126 -2.71 7.09 20.08
C MET A 126 -2.72 6.80 21.58
N ASN A 127 -2.53 5.53 21.93
CA ASN A 127 -2.39 5.12 23.32
C ASN A 127 -0.95 5.38 23.79
N ASN A 128 -0.77 6.22 24.80
CA ASN A 128 0.56 6.61 25.27
C ASN A 128 1.31 5.51 26.05
N THR A 129 0.62 4.45 26.47
CA THR A 129 1.16 3.34 27.24
C THR A 129 1.59 2.20 26.33
N SER A 130 0.72 1.80 25.38
CA SER A 130 1.05 0.73 24.41
C SER A 130 1.81 1.25 23.20
N ASN A 131 1.81 2.57 22.96
CA ASN A 131 2.34 3.20 21.75
C ASN A 131 1.66 2.68 20.47
N GLU A 132 0.40 2.27 20.55
CA GLU A 132 -0.39 1.83 19.40
C GLU A 132 -1.33 2.94 18.93
N GLY A 133 -1.32 3.16 17.62
CA GLY A 133 -2.14 4.14 16.94
C GLY A 133 -3.32 3.51 16.21
N TYR A 134 -4.39 4.28 16.11
CA TYR A 134 -5.61 3.96 15.41
C TYR A 134 -5.96 5.14 14.53
N LEU A 135 -6.30 4.88 13.28
CA LEU A 135 -6.79 5.86 12.33
C LEU A 135 -8.16 5.38 11.88
N SER A 136 -9.15 6.26 11.89
CA SER A 136 -10.51 5.97 11.49
C SER A 136 -11.06 7.08 10.62
N ASP A 137 -12.09 6.72 9.85
CA ASP A 137 -12.87 7.60 8.99
C ASP A 137 -12.04 8.17 7.83
N ASN A 138 -12.40 7.77 6.60
CA ASN A 138 -11.70 8.17 5.38
C ASN A 138 -10.18 7.90 5.41
N VAL A 139 -9.77 6.70 5.83
CA VAL A 139 -8.34 6.39 5.91
C VAL A 139 -7.77 6.16 4.51
N VAL A 140 -6.79 6.97 4.12
CA VAL A 140 -6.10 6.88 2.85
C VAL A 140 -4.60 6.71 3.06
N VAL A 141 -4.03 5.68 2.44
CA VAL A 141 -2.58 5.45 2.37
C VAL A 141 -2.10 5.74 0.95
N HIS A 142 -1.39 6.84 0.77
CA HIS A 142 -0.70 7.18 -0.47
C HIS A 142 0.66 6.45 -0.49
N LEU A 143 0.73 5.37 -1.27
CA LEU A 143 1.95 4.57 -1.41
C LEU A 143 2.96 5.23 -2.36
N ASP A 144 2.46 5.93 -3.37
CA ASP A 144 3.20 6.76 -4.31
C ASP A 144 2.25 7.73 -5.02
N PRO A 145 2.73 8.69 -5.85
CA PRO A 145 1.87 9.70 -6.49
C PRO A 145 0.71 9.16 -7.34
N GLU A 146 0.80 7.91 -7.82
CA GLU A 146 -0.22 7.29 -8.66
C GLU A 146 -0.95 6.14 -7.97
N THR A 147 -0.63 5.79 -6.70
CA THR A 147 -1.18 4.63 -6.01
C THR A 147 -1.68 4.97 -4.61
N GLN A 148 -2.97 4.75 -4.36
CA GLN A 148 -3.60 4.95 -3.06
C GLN A 148 -4.39 3.73 -2.60
N LEU A 149 -4.30 3.41 -1.31
CA LEU A 149 -5.15 2.45 -0.62
C LEU A 149 -6.19 3.19 0.22
N ASN A 150 -7.43 2.71 0.20
CA ASN A 150 -8.55 3.26 0.96
C ASN A 150 -9.12 2.18 1.87
N THR A 151 -9.45 2.56 3.11
CA THR A 151 -10.09 1.72 4.13
C THR A 151 -10.81 2.62 5.15
N ASP A 152 -11.69 2.05 5.97
CA ASP A 152 -12.39 2.80 7.02
C ASP A 152 -11.58 2.89 8.31
N TYR A 153 -10.68 1.93 8.53
CA TYR A 153 -9.90 1.82 9.76
C TYR A 153 -8.51 1.24 9.48
N LEU A 154 -7.51 1.76 10.20
CA LEU A 154 -6.12 1.32 10.12
C LEU A 154 -5.47 1.39 11.50
N ARG A 155 -4.75 0.33 11.86
CA ARG A 155 -3.90 0.29 13.05
C ARG A 155 -2.48 0.63 12.66
N TYR A 156 -1.83 1.44 13.47
CA TYR A 156 -0.47 1.88 13.29
C TYR A 156 0.41 1.42 14.46
N LEU A 157 1.51 0.75 14.13
CA LEU A 157 2.52 0.28 15.07
C LEU A 157 3.84 1.05 14.81
N PRO A 158 4.09 2.16 15.51
CA PRO A 158 5.25 3.03 15.29
C PRO A 158 6.59 2.30 15.37
N GLU A 159 6.79 1.49 16.42
CA GLU A 159 8.05 0.76 16.65
C GLU A 159 8.37 -0.22 15.52
N LYS A 160 7.33 -0.82 14.93
CA LYS A 160 7.47 -1.76 13.81
C LYS A 160 7.44 -1.07 12.45
N LYS A 161 7.11 0.22 12.41
CA LYS A 161 6.85 1.00 11.17
C LYS A 161 5.92 0.24 10.24
N TYR A 162 4.80 -0.16 10.81
CA TYR A 162 3.91 -1.13 10.21
C TYR A 162 2.47 -0.68 10.41
N VAL A 163 1.65 -0.85 9.39
CA VAL A 163 0.21 -0.59 9.47
C VAL A 163 -0.56 -1.81 9.03
N TYR A 164 -1.74 -2.00 9.60
CA TYR A 164 -2.61 -3.09 9.20
C TYR A 164 -4.08 -2.77 9.46
N THR A 165 -4.94 -3.46 8.74
CA THR A 165 -6.38 -3.47 8.94
C THR A 165 -6.92 -4.87 8.67
N ASP A 166 -8.01 -5.21 9.34
CA ASP A 166 -8.80 -6.39 9.02
C ASP A 166 -9.98 -6.05 8.13
N ASP A 167 -10.26 -4.76 7.88
CA ASP A 167 -11.39 -4.27 7.08
C ASP A 167 -11.15 -4.42 5.57
N PRO A 168 -12.21 -4.34 4.75
CA PRO A 168 -12.07 -4.33 3.30
C PRO A 168 -11.19 -3.16 2.84
N VAL A 169 -10.32 -3.41 1.87
CA VAL A 169 -9.46 -2.38 1.29
C VAL A 169 -9.70 -2.24 -0.21
N THR A 170 -9.54 -1.02 -0.71
CA THR A 170 -9.50 -0.75 -2.16
C THR A 170 -8.23 0.01 -2.51
N ILE A 171 -7.42 -0.58 -3.40
CA ILE A 171 -6.23 0.05 -3.95
C ILE A 171 -6.54 0.52 -5.36
N ASN A 172 -6.30 1.80 -5.62
CA ASN A 172 -6.41 2.40 -6.94
C ASN A 172 -5.02 2.83 -7.40
N GLY A 173 -4.63 2.36 -8.58
CA GLY A 173 -3.41 2.71 -9.28
C GLY A 173 -3.69 3.10 -10.72
N LYS A 174 -2.67 3.55 -11.44
CA LYS A 174 -2.78 3.82 -12.88
C LYS A 174 -3.11 2.55 -13.67
N GLY A 175 -4.34 2.46 -14.17
CA GLY A 175 -4.83 1.33 -14.95
C GLY A 175 -4.93 0.01 -14.18
N VAL A 176 -4.97 0.10 -12.85
CA VAL A 176 -5.08 -1.03 -11.93
C VAL A 176 -6.06 -0.67 -10.82
N LYS A 177 -6.98 -1.57 -10.52
CA LYS A 177 -7.80 -1.53 -9.30
C LYS A 177 -7.70 -2.87 -8.60
N ILE A 178 -7.49 -2.86 -7.29
CA ILE A 178 -7.47 -4.07 -6.47
C ILE A 178 -8.44 -3.88 -5.31
N VAL A 179 -9.22 -4.91 -5.00
CA VAL A 179 -10.04 -5.01 -3.79
C VAL A 179 -9.69 -6.28 -3.04
N GLY A 180 -9.92 -6.30 -1.73
CA GLY A 180 -9.82 -7.52 -0.93
C GLY A 180 -10.08 -7.28 0.55
N GLN A 181 -9.95 -8.33 1.36
CA GLN A 181 -10.22 -8.26 2.80
C GLN A 181 -8.93 -8.22 3.61
N GLY A 182 -8.79 -7.19 4.45
CA GLY A 182 -7.65 -6.99 5.32
C GLY A 182 -6.37 -6.62 4.55
N CYS A 183 -5.53 -5.81 5.18
CA CYS A 183 -4.26 -5.40 4.60
C CYS A 183 -3.18 -5.25 5.67
N GLU A 184 -1.94 -5.52 5.28
CA GLU A 184 -0.74 -5.30 6.08
C GLU A 184 0.28 -4.58 5.21
N ILE A 185 0.97 -3.58 5.75
CA ILE A 185 1.98 -2.81 5.03
C ILE A 185 3.21 -2.62 5.92
N ASP A 186 4.34 -3.08 5.40
CA ASP A 186 5.67 -2.76 5.94
C ASP A 186 6.16 -1.47 5.27
N LEU A 187 6.15 -0.38 6.05
CA LEU A 187 6.44 0.97 5.55
C LEU A 187 7.92 1.17 5.18
N ILE A 188 8.80 0.25 5.62
CA ILE A 188 10.24 0.33 5.34
C ILE A 188 10.63 -0.57 4.17
N ASN A 189 10.19 -1.82 4.20
CA ASN A 189 10.58 -2.80 3.18
C ASN A 189 9.73 -2.71 1.91
N LYS A 190 8.78 -1.77 1.85
CA LYS A 190 7.87 -1.54 0.71
C LYS A 190 7.13 -2.83 0.31
N LYS A 191 6.73 -3.61 1.32
CA LYS A 191 5.94 -4.83 1.14
C LYS A 191 4.53 -4.63 1.65
N MET A 192 3.59 -5.18 0.93
CA MET A 192 2.17 -5.11 1.27
C MET A 192 1.52 -6.47 1.05
N TRP A 193 0.57 -6.81 1.90
CA TRP A 193 -0.22 -8.02 1.82
C TRP A 193 -1.70 -7.66 1.87
N ILE A 194 -2.50 -8.24 0.99
CA ILE A 194 -3.96 -8.34 1.14
C ILE A 194 -4.24 -9.73 1.64
N LYS A 195 -4.95 -9.86 2.76
CA LYS A 195 -4.98 -11.13 3.51
C LYS A 195 -5.71 -12.24 2.76
N LYS A 196 -6.80 -11.91 2.06
CA LYS A 196 -7.63 -12.86 1.32
C LYS A 196 -8.56 -12.17 0.33
N ASP A 197 -9.19 -12.99 -0.52
CA ASP A 197 -10.26 -12.59 -1.43
C ASP A 197 -9.86 -11.40 -2.33
N ALA A 198 -8.63 -11.44 -2.84
CA ALA A 198 -8.10 -10.39 -3.68
C ALA A 198 -8.70 -10.48 -5.09
N GLU A 199 -9.29 -9.37 -5.56
CA GLU A 199 -9.69 -9.21 -6.95
C GLU A 199 -8.97 -8.01 -7.56
N MET A 200 -8.37 -8.20 -8.71
CA MET A 200 -7.65 -7.19 -9.45
C MET A 200 -8.22 -7.02 -10.85
N GLU A 201 -8.33 -5.78 -11.28
CA GLU A 201 -8.69 -5.36 -12.62
C GLU A 201 -7.51 -4.58 -13.20
N MET A 202 -7.10 -4.93 -14.42
CA MET A 202 -6.00 -4.27 -15.16
C MET A 202 -6.45 -3.86 -16.56
N ASP A 203 -5.97 -2.71 -17.02
CA ASP A 203 -6.19 -2.27 -18.40
C ASP A 203 -5.42 -3.12 -19.43
N GLY A 204 -6.10 -3.52 -20.51
CA GLY A 204 -5.67 -4.58 -21.43
C GLY A 204 -4.43 -4.33 -22.31
N ILE A 205 -4.04 -3.08 -22.58
CA ILE A 205 -2.91 -2.77 -23.50
C ILE A 205 -1.54 -2.89 -22.82
N LYS A 206 -1.44 -2.55 -21.53
CA LYS A 206 -0.12 -2.34 -20.89
C LYS A 206 0.36 -3.56 -20.09
N ASN A 207 -0.51 -4.54 -19.85
CA ASN A 207 -0.29 -5.67 -18.94
C ASN A 207 -0.83 -6.99 -19.53
N ASP A 208 -0.53 -7.30 -20.79
CA ASP A 208 -1.07 -8.49 -21.45
C ASP A 208 -0.50 -9.78 -20.84
N LEU A 209 -1.38 -10.58 -20.24
CA LEU A 209 -1.07 -11.88 -19.62
C LEU A 209 -1.49 -13.07 -20.50
N PHE A 210 -2.12 -12.83 -21.66
CA PHE A 210 -2.83 -13.87 -22.41
C PHE A 210 -2.28 -14.13 -23.81
N PHE A 211 -1.51 -15.20 -23.92
CA PHE A 211 -0.95 -15.73 -25.17
C PHE A 211 -1.96 -16.43 -26.10
N LEU A 212 -3.12 -16.83 -25.58
CA LEU A 212 -4.11 -17.52 -26.41
C LEU A 212 -4.88 -16.54 -27.31
N SER A 213 -4.87 -15.23 -27.02
CA SER A 213 -5.57 -14.22 -27.80
C SER A 213 -5.02 -14.14 -29.24
N LYS A 214 -5.90 -14.46 -30.20
CA LYS A 214 -5.73 -14.07 -31.59
C LYS A 214 -6.62 -12.84 -31.79
N ASP A 215 -6.10 -11.77 -32.37
CA ASP A 215 -6.89 -10.56 -32.66
C ASP A 215 -8.12 -10.95 -33.48
N ILE A 216 -9.31 -10.85 -32.87
CA ILE A 216 -10.57 -10.97 -33.58
C ILE A 216 -10.84 -9.61 -34.22
N ALA A 217 -10.15 -9.31 -35.32
CA ALA A 217 -10.55 -8.26 -36.26
C ALA A 217 -9.81 -8.41 -37.59
N SER A 218 -10.19 -9.41 -38.40
CA SER A 218 -10.02 -9.37 -39.85
C SER A 218 -10.99 -10.34 -40.51
N HIS A 219 -12.25 -9.94 -40.59
CA HIS A 219 -13.13 -10.36 -41.67
C HIS A 219 -13.81 -9.11 -42.23
N ASN A 220 -13.46 -8.77 -43.47
CA ASN A 220 -14.43 -8.61 -44.54
C ASN A 220 -13.70 -8.66 -45.88
N ASP A 221 -13.92 -9.77 -46.59
CA ASP A 221 -13.79 -9.84 -48.05
C ASP A 221 -14.91 -9.01 -48.70
N ALA A 222 -14.55 -8.12 -49.62
CA ALA A 222 -15.22 -7.89 -50.91
C ALA A 222 -14.61 -6.67 -51.65
N GLN A 223 -14.25 -6.89 -52.92
CA GLN A 223 -13.78 -5.92 -53.92
C GLN A 223 -14.73 -4.70 -54.09
N THR A 224 -14.20 -3.49 -54.35
CA THR A 224 -14.17 -2.82 -55.69
C THR A 224 -13.50 -1.42 -55.66
N SER A 225 -12.62 -1.20 -56.65
CA SER A 225 -12.22 0.03 -57.40
C SER A 225 -12.20 1.45 -56.81
N GLN A 226 -11.06 2.14 -57.02
CA GLN A 226 -10.80 3.56 -57.43
C GLN A 226 -11.94 4.59 -57.25
N GLU A 227 -11.76 5.82 -56.74
CA GLU A 227 -10.84 6.90 -57.17
C GLU A 227 -10.88 8.11 -56.18
N ASP A 228 -9.96 9.08 -56.35
CA ASP A 228 -9.73 10.33 -55.60
C ASP A 228 -10.95 11.09 -55.01
N THR A 229 -10.84 11.58 -53.78
CA THR A 229 -10.59 13.02 -53.49
C THR A 229 -10.48 13.30 -51.98
N SER A 230 -9.52 14.16 -51.67
CA SER A 230 -9.26 14.77 -50.36
C SER A 230 -10.47 15.53 -49.80
N HIS A 231 -10.92 15.17 -48.60
CA HIS A 231 -11.48 16.11 -47.64
C HIS A 231 -11.18 15.70 -46.20
N SER A 232 -10.88 16.72 -45.40
CA SER A 232 -10.63 16.76 -43.97
C SER A 232 -11.69 16.06 -43.13
N GLU A 233 -11.27 15.09 -42.32
CA GLU A 233 -12.08 14.59 -41.21
C GLU A 233 -11.22 14.49 -39.95
N GLU A 234 -11.74 15.07 -38.88
CA GLU A 234 -11.28 14.90 -37.51
C GLU A 234 -11.07 13.42 -37.22
N ASN A 235 -9.83 13.03 -36.95
CA ASN A 235 -9.51 11.71 -36.42
C ASN A 235 -9.99 11.64 -34.96
N THR A 236 -11.30 11.53 -34.80
CA THR A 236 -11.92 10.99 -33.60
C THR A 236 -11.69 9.49 -33.68
N SER A 237 -10.49 9.04 -33.27
CA SER A 237 -10.23 7.64 -33.03
C SER A 237 -11.23 7.17 -31.98
N LYS A 238 -12.32 6.53 -32.43
CA LYS A 238 -13.12 5.67 -31.57
C LYS A 238 -12.20 4.54 -31.12
N GLU A 239 -11.49 4.76 -30.02
CA GLU A 239 -10.78 3.72 -29.30
C GLU A 239 -11.81 2.64 -28.97
N THR A 240 -11.72 1.50 -29.64
CA THR A 240 -12.45 0.30 -29.24
C THR A 240 -12.09 0.02 -27.77
N PRO A 241 -13.07 -0.14 -26.86
CA PRO A 241 -12.76 -0.37 -25.45
C PRO A 241 -11.86 -1.59 -25.31
N LEU A 242 -10.68 -1.35 -24.75
CA LEU A 242 -9.65 -2.37 -24.62
C LEU A 242 -10.06 -3.39 -23.57
N GLU A 243 -9.92 -4.65 -23.91
CA GLU A 243 -10.39 -5.74 -23.08
C GLU A 243 -9.55 -5.86 -21.80
N LYS A 244 -10.19 -5.65 -20.64
CA LYS A 244 -9.53 -5.68 -19.34
C LYS A 244 -9.16 -7.10 -18.92
N THR A 245 -8.10 -7.20 -18.13
CA THR A 245 -7.70 -8.43 -17.45
C THR A 245 -8.23 -8.40 -16.02
N PHE A 246 -8.82 -9.51 -15.58
CA PHE A 246 -9.24 -9.73 -14.20
C PHE A 246 -8.43 -10.85 -13.58
N ILE A 247 -7.98 -10.67 -12.34
CA ILE A 247 -7.31 -11.70 -11.55
C ILE A 247 -8.04 -11.83 -10.23
N ARG A 248 -8.37 -13.05 -9.83
CA ARG A 248 -9.01 -13.35 -8.55
C ARG A 248 -8.20 -14.40 -7.82
N SER A 249 -8.10 -14.28 -6.51
CA SER A 249 -7.50 -15.30 -5.65
C SER A 249 -8.19 -15.34 -4.30
N SER A 250 -8.42 -16.55 -3.79
CA SER A 250 -9.01 -16.74 -2.45
C SER A 250 -8.00 -16.50 -1.32
N GLY A 251 -6.72 -16.75 -1.60
CA GLY A 251 -5.64 -16.58 -0.62
C GLY A 251 -5.00 -15.20 -0.65
N GLN A 252 -3.84 -15.12 0.01
CA GLN A 252 -3.10 -13.89 0.20
C GLN A 252 -2.54 -13.37 -1.13
N LEU A 253 -2.67 -12.06 -1.36
CA LEU A 253 -1.94 -11.34 -2.40
C LEU A 253 -0.77 -10.57 -1.78
N ILE A 254 0.43 -10.78 -2.31
CA ILE A 254 1.66 -10.13 -1.86
C ILE A 254 2.17 -9.18 -2.94
N PHE A 255 2.46 -7.94 -2.55
CA PHE A 255 3.16 -6.95 -3.36
C PHE A 255 4.53 -6.69 -2.75
N ASP A 256 5.58 -6.98 -3.51
CA ASP A 256 6.96 -6.72 -3.12
C ASP A 256 7.53 -5.65 -4.07
N ARG A 257 7.78 -4.44 -3.56
CA ARG A 257 8.29 -3.30 -4.34
C ARG A 257 9.76 -3.00 -4.04
N ASN A 258 10.57 -4.06 -3.91
CA ASN A 258 12.01 -3.90 -3.78
C ASN A 258 12.65 -3.42 -5.10
N THR A 259 13.82 -2.80 -5.04
CA THR A 259 14.48 -2.07 -6.14
C THR A 259 14.70 -2.89 -7.41
N ASP A 260 14.83 -4.20 -7.28
CA ASP A 260 15.26 -5.07 -8.37
C ASP A 260 14.10 -5.77 -9.08
N ALA A 261 12.95 -5.92 -8.41
CA ALA A 261 11.75 -6.53 -8.98
C ALA A 261 10.49 -6.08 -8.26
N ASN A 262 9.54 -5.52 -9.01
CA ASN A 262 8.17 -5.31 -8.55
C ASN A 262 7.40 -6.62 -8.80
N ILE A 263 7.12 -7.38 -7.74
CA ILE A 263 6.51 -8.71 -7.84
C ILE A 263 5.14 -8.69 -7.20
N MET A 264 4.16 -9.26 -7.90
CA MET A 264 2.84 -9.56 -7.37
C MET A 264 2.66 -11.07 -7.29
N THR A 265 2.27 -11.58 -6.13
CA THR A 265 2.03 -13.02 -5.92
C THR A 265 0.62 -13.25 -5.42
N PHE A 266 -0.20 -13.90 -6.23
CA PHE A 266 -1.54 -14.36 -5.89
C PHE A 266 -1.47 -15.83 -5.47
N ASN A 267 -2.07 -16.18 -4.34
CA ASN A 267 -2.09 -17.54 -3.83
C ASN A 267 -3.53 -18.05 -3.68
N ASP A 268 -3.68 -19.36 -3.81
CA ASP A 268 -4.88 -20.17 -3.59
C ASP A 268 -6.05 -19.84 -4.54
N ASN A 269 -6.41 -20.82 -5.38
CA ASN A 269 -7.52 -20.76 -6.32
C ASN A 269 -7.48 -19.50 -7.20
N VAL A 270 -6.35 -19.32 -7.89
CA VAL A 270 -6.15 -18.17 -8.77
C VAL A 270 -6.92 -18.38 -10.07
N GLU A 271 -7.69 -17.37 -10.46
CA GLU A 271 -8.37 -17.28 -11.75
C GLU A 271 -7.93 -15.99 -12.45
N VAL A 272 -7.39 -16.12 -13.65
CA VAL A 272 -7.10 -14.99 -14.55
C VAL A 272 -8.12 -15.05 -15.69
N ARG A 273 -8.75 -13.92 -16.03
CA ARG A 273 -9.69 -13.80 -17.16
C ARG A 273 -9.36 -12.60 -18.03
N LYS A 274 -9.44 -12.78 -19.35
CA LYS A 274 -9.43 -11.68 -20.34
C LYS A 274 -10.29 -12.12 -21.51
N GLY A 275 -11.43 -11.46 -21.67
CA GLY A 275 -12.43 -11.85 -22.65
C GLY A 275 -12.93 -13.27 -22.48
N GLY A 276 -12.87 -14.03 -23.57
CA GLY A 276 -13.19 -15.47 -23.59
C GLY A 276 -12.05 -16.37 -23.11
N SER A 277 -10.92 -15.82 -22.66
CA SER A 277 -9.76 -16.59 -22.21
C SER A 277 -9.71 -16.66 -20.68
N THR A 278 -9.37 -17.84 -20.14
CA THR A 278 -9.21 -18.06 -18.70
C THR A 278 -7.96 -18.87 -18.40
N VAL A 279 -7.37 -18.64 -17.22
CA VAL A 279 -6.30 -19.47 -16.64
C VAL A 279 -6.63 -19.71 -15.17
N PHE A 280 -6.72 -20.97 -14.76
CA PHE A 280 -6.77 -21.37 -13.37
C PHE A 280 -5.42 -21.91 -12.91
N SER A 281 -5.05 -21.62 -11.66
CA SER A 281 -3.87 -22.21 -11.01
C SER A 281 -3.96 -22.11 -9.48
N ASP A 282 -3.06 -22.80 -8.77
CA ASP A 282 -2.94 -22.65 -7.31
C ASP A 282 -2.24 -21.34 -6.95
N LYS A 283 -1.30 -20.89 -7.78
CA LYS A 283 -0.51 -19.67 -7.56
C LYS A 283 -0.23 -18.96 -8.89
N LEU A 284 -0.15 -17.64 -8.84
CA LEU A 284 0.30 -16.80 -9.94
C LEU A 284 1.32 -15.78 -9.43
N VAL A 285 2.48 -15.73 -10.09
CA VAL A 285 3.51 -14.71 -9.84
C VAL A 285 3.61 -13.82 -11.07
N VAL A 286 3.45 -12.51 -10.90
CA VAL A 286 3.58 -11.51 -11.96
C VAL A 286 4.77 -10.62 -11.66
N TYR A 287 5.71 -10.56 -12.59
CA TYR A 287 6.88 -9.69 -12.55
C TYR A 287 6.58 -8.43 -13.35
N LEU A 288 6.73 -7.27 -12.71
CA LEU A 288 6.52 -5.97 -13.32
C LEU A 288 7.86 -5.27 -13.55
N ASP A 289 7.92 -4.46 -14.61
CA ASP A 289 9.01 -3.53 -14.82
C ASP A 289 9.00 -2.43 -13.75
N PRO A 290 10.13 -2.17 -13.05
CA PRO A 290 10.15 -1.21 -11.96
C PRO A 290 9.92 0.25 -12.42
N LYS A 291 10.17 0.58 -13.69
CA LYS A 291 10.01 1.93 -14.23
C LYS A 291 8.62 2.15 -14.82
N THR A 292 8.20 1.24 -15.69
CA THR A 292 6.94 1.36 -16.46
C THR A 292 5.74 0.75 -15.74
N ARG A 293 5.97 -0.08 -14.72
CA ARG A 293 4.97 -0.90 -14.01
C ARG A 293 4.23 -1.88 -14.93
N GLN A 294 4.73 -2.08 -16.15
CA GLN A 294 4.17 -3.02 -17.11
C GLN A 294 4.59 -4.44 -16.78
N THR A 295 3.75 -5.40 -17.14
CA THR A 295 4.06 -6.83 -16.98
C THR A 295 5.25 -7.22 -17.86
N LYS A 296 6.25 -7.88 -17.27
CA LYS A 296 7.38 -8.52 -17.97
C LYS A 296 7.14 -10.00 -18.17
N GLN A 297 6.67 -10.67 -17.12
CA GLN A 297 6.50 -12.10 -17.09
C GLN A 297 5.41 -12.47 -16.09
N ALA A 298 4.69 -13.54 -16.38
CA ALA A 298 3.79 -14.16 -15.42
C ALA A 298 3.96 -15.67 -15.40
N ILE A 299 3.90 -16.25 -14.20
CA ILE A 299 4.09 -17.67 -13.97
C ILE A 299 2.90 -18.18 -13.16
N ALA A 300 2.04 -18.95 -13.80
CA ALA A 300 1.01 -19.73 -13.13
C ALA A 300 1.59 -21.10 -12.76
N SER A 301 1.35 -21.55 -11.53
CA SER A 301 1.87 -22.83 -11.03
C SER A 301 0.85 -23.56 -10.17
N GLY A 302 0.87 -24.89 -10.26
CA GLY A 302 -0.05 -25.80 -9.58
C GLY A 302 -1.40 -25.87 -10.29
N ASN A 303 -1.84 -27.09 -10.63
CA ASN A 303 -3.13 -27.38 -11.26
C ASN A 303 -3.50 -26.43 -12.42
N VAL A 304 -2.55 -26.13 -13.31
CA VAL A 304 -2.76 -25.11 -14.34
C VAL A 304 -3.75 -25.61 -15.39
N LEU A 305 -4.80 -24.82 -15.63
CA LEU A 305 -5.79 -25.03 -16.68
C LEU A 305 -6.03 -23.71 -17.41
N ALA A 306 -5.49 -23.57 -18.62
CA ALA A 306 -5.79 -22.46 -19.51
C ALA A 306 -6.84 -22.87 -20.54
N SER A 307 -7.78 -21.98 -20.84
CA SER A 307 -8.79 -22.23 -21.87
C SER A 307 -9.15 -20.98 -22.67
N GLN A 308 -9.49 -21.19 -23.93
CA GLN A 308 -10.04 -20.17 -24.82
C GLN A 308 -10.84 -20.83 -25.95
N GLY A 309 -12.15 -20.65 -25.95
CA GLY A 309 -13.03 -21.30 -26.92
C GLY A 309 -12.86 -22.83 -26.86
N THR A 310 -12.42 -23.44 -27.96
CA THR A 310 -12.16 -24.89 -28.05
C THR A 310 -10.73 -25.28 -27.69
N LYS A 311 -9.86 -24.32 -27.36
CA LYS A 311 -8.47 -24.57 -26.94
C LYS A 311 -8.42 -24.79 -25.43
N ILE A 312 -7.76 -25.85 -25.00
CA ILE A 312 -7.52 -26.17 -23.59
C ILE A 312 -6.05 -26.54 -23.43
N ALA A 313 -5.38 -25.99 -22.41
CA ALA A 313 -4.02 -26.34 -22.05
C ALA A 313 -3.96 -26.72 -20.56
N LYS A 314 -3.32 -27.84 -20.23
CA LYS A 314 -3.16 -28.35 -18.87
C LYS A 314 -1.70 -28.62 -18.56
N GLY A 315 -1.29 -28.30 -17.33
CA GLY A 315 0.04 -28.62 -16.84
C GLY A 315 0.24 -28.23 -15.38
N SER A 316 1.49 -28.30 -14.93
CA SER A 316 1.89 -27.86 -13.60
C SER A 316 2.39 -26.42 -13.59
N PHE A 317 2.91 -25.93 -14.72
CA PHE A 317 3.42 -24.57 -14.88
C PHE A 317 3.04 -24.00 -16.23
N LEU A 318 2.73 -22.71 -16.23
CA LEU A 318 2.54 -21.90 -17.43
C LEU A 318 3.22 -20.56 -17.25
N THR A 319 4.30 -20.37 -18.00
CA THR A 319 5.07 -19.11 -18.01
C THR A 319 4.72 -18.32 -19.26
N TRP A 320 4.32 -17.07 -19.10
CA TRP A 320 4.19 -16.10 -20.19
C TRP A 320 5.28 -15.05 -20.08
N ASP A 321 6.05 -14.86 -21.15
CA ASP A 321 7.10 -13.86 -21.24
C ASP A 321 6.74 -12.82 -22.33
N VAL A 322 6.59 -11.57 -21.91
CA VAL A 322 6.11 -10.49 -22.78
C VAL A 322 7.17 -10.10 -23.82
N ASN A 323 8.46 -10.20 -23.48
CA ASN A 323 9.55 -9.78 -24.38
C ASN A 323 9.71 -10.75 -25.55
N THR A 324 9.63 -12.05 -25.27
CA THR A 324 9.71 -13.11 -26.27
C THR A 324 8.37 -13.43 -26.90
N GLN A 325 7.28 -12.86 -26.37
CA GLN A 325 5.90 -13.15 -26.73
C GLN A 325 5.62 -14.66 -26.79
N SER A 326 6.18 -15.39 -25.82
CA SER A 326 6.10 -16.84 -25.77
C SER A 326 5.50 -17.34 -24.47
N ALA A 327 4.69 -18.40 -24.58
CA ALA A 327 4.15 -19.15 -23.47
C ALA A 327 4.80 -20.52 -23.39
N ILE A 328 5.21 -20.93 -22.20
CA ILE A 328 5.82 -22.22 -21.93
C ILE A 328 4.90 -22.98 -20.98
N LEU A 329 4.35 -24.10 -21.44
CA LEU A 329 3.54 -25.01 -20.64
C LEU A 329 4.37 -26.24 -20.27
N GLU A 330 4.46 -26.55 -18.98
CA GLU A 330 5.30 -27.62 -18.44
C GLU A 330 4.54 -28.48 -17.44
N ASP A 331 4.83 -29.78 -17.44
CA ASP A 331 4.36 -30.74 -16.45
C ASP A 331 5.41 -31.83 -16.25
N ALA A 332 5.56 -32.32 -15.03
CA ALA A 332 6.54 -33.36 -14.71
C ALA A 332 6.21 -34.71 -15.37
N HIS A 333 4.94 -34.96 -15.67
CA HIS A 333 4.48 -36.20 -16.27
C HIS A 333 3.96 -35.98 -17.69
N LYS A 334 3.03 -35.02 -17.85
CA LYS A 334 2.33 -34.81 -19.11
C LYS A 334 1.61 -33.46 -19.15
N ALA A 335 2.16 -32.51 -19.90
CA ALA A 335 1.43 -31.31 -20.28
C ALA A 335 0.57 -31.65 -21.48
N GLU A 336 -0.66 -31.12 -21.52
CA GLU A 336 -1.64 -31.42 -22.56
C GLU A 336 -2.12 -30.14 -23.22
N PHE A 337 -2.22 -30.14 -24.54
CA PHE A 337 -2.85 -29.09 -25.32
C PHE A 337 -3.85 -29.70 -26.30
N VAL A 338 -5.10 -29.25 -26.21
CA VAL A 338 -6.21 -29.72 -27.05
C VAL A 338 -6.77 -28.55 -27.83
N LYS A 339 -6.97 -28.72 -29.13
CA LYS A 339 -7.63 -27.75 -30.02
C LYS A 339 -8.39 -28.52 -31.10
N ALA A 340 -9.72 -28.54 -31.00
CA ALA A 340 -10.58 -29.26 -31.94
C ALA A 340 -10.17 -30.74 -32.11
N ASP A 341 -9.58 -31.10 -33.25
CA ASP A 341 -9.09 -32.45 -33.59
C ASP A 341 -7.60 -32.67 -33.26
N LEU A 342 -6.89 -31.63 -32.82
CA LEU A 342 -5.50 -31.69 -32.40
C LEU A 342 -5.39 -31.94 -30.89
N ASN A 343 -4.65 -33.00 -30.53
CA ASN A 343 -4.22 -33.25 -29.16
C ASN A 343 -2.70 -33.42 -29.16
N ILE A 344 -2.01 -32.59 -28.39
CA ILE A 344 -0.56 -32.63 -28.22
C ILE A 344 -0.28 -32.91 -26.74
N ASP A 345 0.59 -33.87 -26.49
CA ASP A 345 1.17 -34.09 -25.18
C ASP A 345 2.69 -34.10 -25.22
N ALA A 346 3.29 -33.45 -24.23
CA ALA A 346 4.74 -33.37 -24.04
C ALA A 346 5.05 -32.99 -22.59
N LEU A 347 6.31 -33.14 -22.17
CA LEU A 347 6.76 -32.58 -20.87
C LEU A 347 6.83 -31.06 -20.89
N LYS A 348 7.09 -30.49 -22.08
CA LYS A 348 7.25 -29.05 -22.30
C LYS A 348 6.73 -28.68 -23.70
N MET A 349 5.88 -27.67 -23.76
CA MET A 349 5.41 -27.06 -25.01
C MET A 349 5.71 -25.57 -24.98
N ILE A 350 6.13 -25.02 -26.11
CA ILE A 350 6.38 -23.59 -26.28
C ILE A 350 5.43 -23.10 -27.37
N PHE A 351 4.63 -22.09 -27.04
CA PHE A 351 3.72 -21.40 -27.94
C PHE A 351 4.27 -20.01 -28.19
N TYR A 352 4.34 -19.59 -29.45
CA TYR A 352 4.70 -18.24 -29.82
C TYR A 352 3.44 -17.51 -30.26
N LYS A 353 3.30 -16.23 -29.90
CA LYS A 353 2.29 -15.36 -30.49
C LYS A 353 2.66 -15.17 -31.96
N ASP A 354 1.69 -15.34 -32.87
CA ASP A 354 1.88 -15.01 -34.29
C ASP A 354 2.31 -13.52 -34.37
N ALA A 355 3.44 -13.24 -35.03
CA ALA A 355 4.00 -11.90 -35.19
C ALA A 355 3.21 -11.02 -36.17
#